data_AF-A0A1Y2QN72-F1
#
_entry.id   AF-A0A1Y2QN72-F1
#
_cell.length_a   1.000
_cell.length_b   1.000
_cell.length_c   1.000
_cell.angle_alpha   90.00
_cell.angle_beta   90.00
_cell.angle_gamma   90.00
#
_symmetry.space_group_name_H-M   'P 1'
#
loop_
_entity.id
_entity.type
_entity.pdbx_description
1 polymer ?
#
loop_
_entity_poly.entity_id
_entity_poly.type
_entity_poly.pdbx_seq_one_letter_code
_entity_poly.pdbx_strand_id
1 'polypeptide(L)'
;MTGRFWRAAWATIAMFGAAPEARAQTGDFVPPAGYSGGGPLPALATPIEPGTPALAHLPEGRFAGLFALDPDYRSNSGVQAKVIGAYAVDEPKGTKFVEAWAIGFLPVNLKFSDGSCFRFRAEYTDGMLANARLNRSDCDARRPPAAETGPPPPADRGLRPVATSWGYGAWADDRTGTTLVTAPFRKDFAPFLSAKIKLLAFMAMNSVDAPLGNVTMVARIGGKLTNMTLLVAY
;
A
#
# COMPACT_ATOMS: atom_id res chain seq x y z
N MET A 1 50.76 68.55 0.85
CA MET A 1 50.70 67.12 1.20
C MET A 1 49.42 66.56 0.60
N THR A 2 49.54 65.50 -0.21
CA THR A 2 48.56 64.40 -0.49
C THR A 2 47.08 64.71 -0.23
N GLY A 3 46.13 64.56 -1.14
CA GLY A 3 46.02 63.73 -2.33
C GLY A 3 44.52 63.42 -2.52
N ARG A 4 44.11 63.34 -3.78
CA ARG A 4 42.81 62.89 -4.34
C ARG A 4 42.08 61.81 -3.51
N PHE A 5 40.74 61.79 -3.52
CA PHE A 5 39.91 60.97 -4.41
C PHE A 5 38.44 60.94 -3.96
N TRP A 6 37.55 61.00 -4.96
CA TRP A 6 36.11 60.76 -4.90
C TRP A 6 35.76 59.41 -4.27
N ARG A 7 34.54 59.29 -3.70
CA ARG A 7 33.54 58.30 -4.15
C ARG A 7 32.16 58.51 -3.51
N ALA A 8 31.16 58.44 -4.37
CA ALA A 8 29.74 58.43 -4.08
C ALA A 8 29.35 57.33 -3.10
N ALA A 9 28.58 57.70 -2.07
CA ALA A 9 27.89 56.74 -1.22
C ALA A 9 26.58 56.32 -1.89
N TRP A 10 26.56 55.11 -2.43
CA TRP A 10 25.33 54.42 -2.81
C TRP A 10 24.73 53.79 -1.54
N ALA A 11 23.49 54.16 -1.22
CA ALA A 11 22.72 53.52 -0.17
C ALA A 11 22.30 52.11 -0.63
N THR A 12 22.92 51.08 -0.07
CA THR A 12 22.47 49.70 -0.22
C THR A 12 21.26 49.48 0.67
N ILE A 13 20.09 49.30 0.04
CA ILE A 13 18.89 48.75 0.70
C ILE A 13 19.22 47.30 1.06
N ALA A 14 19.27 47.01 2.37
CA ALA A 14 19.29 45.66 2.87
C ALA A 14 17.93 45.00 2.58
N MET A 15 17.83 44.28 1.46
CA MET A 15 16.73 43.35 1.25
C MET A 15 16.92 42.18 2.22
N PHE A 16 16.15 42.20 3.30
CA PHE A 16 15.85 40.98 4.05
C PHE A 16 15.23 39.98 3.09
N GLY A 17 16.04 39.03 2.63
CA GLY A 17 15.54 37.82 1.99
C GLY A 17 14.76 37.02 3.04
N ALA A 18 13.46 37.26 3.13
CA ALA A 18 12.55 36.25 3.63
C ALA A 18 12.69 35.06 2.68
N ALA A 19 13.40 34.02 3.13
CA ALA A 19 13.36 32.73 2.47
C ALA A 19 11.88 32.37 2.30
N PRO A 20 11.40 32.03 1.09
CA PRO A 20 10.06 31.52 0.96
C PRO A 20 9.98 30.29 1.87
N GLU A 21 9.10 30.36 2.87
CA GLU A 21 8.69 29.22 3.65
C GLU A 21 8.37 28.12 2.65
N ALA A 22 9.19 27.06 2.65
CA ALA A 22 8.87 25.83 1.96
C ALA A 22 7.61 25.29 2.64
N ARG A 23 6.44 25.74 2.16
CA ARG A 23 5.18 25.08 2.42
C ARG A 23 5.38 23.65 1.95
N ALA A 24 5.57 22.76 2.93
CA ALA A 24 5.48 21.33 2.73
C ALA A 24 4.16 21.07 2.02
N GLN A 25 4.24 20.75 0.73
CA GLN A 25 3.09 20.30 -0.03
C GLN A 25 2.70 18.93 0.53
N THR A 26 1.80 18.93 1.51
CA THR A 26 0.94 17.79 1.83
C THR A 26 -0.11 17.65 0.73
N GLY A 27 0.36 17.44 -0.50
CA GLY A 27 -0.48 17.04 -1.62
C GLY A 27 -0.48 15.52 -1.70
N ASP A 28 -1.62 14.89 -1.41
CA ASP A 28 -1.86 13.56 -1.94
C ASP A 28 -1.73 13.65 -3.48
N PHE A 29 -0.80 12.89 -4.03
CA PHE A 29 -0.51 12.87 -5.46
C PHE A 29 -1.72 12.30 -6.21
N VAL A 30 -2.35 13.14 -7.04
CA VAL A 30 -3.34 12.74 -8.05
C VAL A 30 -2.62 12.72 -9.40
N PRO A 31 -2.34 11.55 -9.99
CA PRO A 31 -1.70 11.52 -11.30
C PRO A 31 -2.65 12.15 -12.35
N PRO A 32 -2.15 13.04 -13.23
CA PRO A 32 -2.91 13.48 -14.38
C PRO A 32 -3.26 12.28 -15.28
N ALA A 33 -4.41 12.35 -15.96
CA ALA A 33 -4.76 11.37 -16.99
C ALA A 33 -3.63 11.30 -18.05
N GLY A 34 -3.02 10.13 -18.22
CA GLY A 34 -1.96 9.90 -19.21
C GLY A 34 -0.52 10.22 -18.77
N TYR A 35 -0.24 10.38 -17.47
CA TYR A 35 1.14 10.53 -16.98
C TYR A 35 1.90 9.20 -16.94
N SER A 36 2.17 8.63 -18.12
CA SER A 36 3.14 7.55 -18.33
C SER A 36 4.52 8.16 -18.50
N GLY A 37 5.29 8.26 -17.41
CA GLY A 37 6.72 8.60 -17.46
C GLY A 37 7.45 7.54 -18.28
N GLY A 38 7.92 7.93 -19.47
CA GLY A 38 8.39 7.03 -20.52
C GLY A 38 9.75 6.37 -20.25
N GLY A 39 9.76 5.34 -19.39
CA GLY A 39 10.87 4.40 -19.24
C GLY A 39 10.57 3.35 -18.16
N PRO A 40 11.15 2.13 -18.24
CA PRO A 40 10.96 1.13 -17.21
C PRO A 40 11.54 1.63 -15.88
N LEU A 41 10.68 1.75 -14.87
CA LEU A 41 11.09 2.10 -13.52
C LEU A 41 11.72 0.86 -12.83
N PRO A 42 12.71 1.05 -11.93
CA PRO A 42 13.24 -0.06 -11.14
C PRO A 42 12.14 -0.62 -10.22
N ALA A 43 12.23 -1.88 -9.81
CA ALA A 43 11.26 -2.44 -8.86
C ALA A 43 11.27 -1.71 -7.50
N LEU A 44 12.46 -1.25 -7.08
CA LEU A 44 12.67 -0.48 -5.85
C LEU A 44 13.27 0.88 -6.20
N ALA A 45 12.81 1.93 -5.52
CA ALA A 45 13.48 3.23 -5.56
C ALA A 45 14.81 3.16 -4.78
N THR A 46 15.78 4.00 -5.15
CA THR A 46 16.96 4.24 -4.31
C THR A 46 16.51 4.77 -2.94
N PRO A 47 16.96 4.19 -1.82
CA PRO A 47 16.63 4.70 -0.49
C PRO A 47 17.09 6.16 -0.33
N ILE A 48 16.18 7.04 0.07
CA ILE A 48 16.44 8.49 0.21
C ILE A 48 16.74 8.86 1.66
N GLU A 49 16.15 8.15 2.63
CA GLU A 49 16.14 8.52 4.04
C GLU A 49 16.91 7.50 4.91
N PRO A 50 18.01 7.91 5.59
CA PRO A 50 18.70 7.07 6.56
C PRO A 50 17.76 6.57 7.67
N GLY A 51 17.91 5.30 8.05
CA GLY A 51 17.08 4.67 9.10
C GLY A 51 15.72 4.14 8.61
N THR A 52 15.41 4.28 7.33
CA THR A 52 14.23 3.63 6.72
C THR A 52 14.46 2.11 6.58
N PRO A 53 13.47 1.26 6.92
CA PRO A 53 13.52 -0.18 6.67
C PRO A 53 13.86 -0.46 5.20
N ALA A 54 14.76 -1.42 4.97
CA ALA A 54 15.04 -1.87 3.63
C ALA A 54 13.82 -2.60 3.04
N LEU A 55 13.60 -2.38 1.75
CA LEU A 55 12.63 -3.14 0.95
C LEU A 55 13.37 -4.12 0.07
N ALA A 56 12.79 -5.30 -0.11
CA ALA A 56 13.22 -6.27 -1.12
C ALA A 56 12.04 -6.62 -2.02
N HIS A 57 12.19 -6.42 -3.33
CA HIS A 57 11.21 -6.89 -4.30
C HIS A 57 11.24 -8.42 -4.37
N LEU A 58 10.06 -9.02 -4.40
CA LEU A 58 9.87 -10.46 -4.50
C LEU A 58 9.25 -10.77 -5.87
N PRO A 59 9.89 -11.63 -6.69
CA PRO A 59 9.35 -11.98 -8.01
C PRO A 59 7.93 -12.57 -7.91
N GLU A 60 7.02 -12.08 -8.76
CA GLU A 60 5.59 -12.37 -8.67
C GLU A 60 5.26 -13.85 -8.89
N GLY A 61 6.06 -14.54 -9.73
CA GLY A 61 5.92 -15.98 -9.99
C GLY A 61 6.04 -16.85 -8.73
N ARG A 62 6.65 -16.34 -7.65
CA ARG A 62 6.76 -17.05 -6.36
C ARG A 62 5.40 -17.27 -5.69
N PHE A 63 4.38 -16.49 -6.03
CA PHE A 63 3.10 -16.49 -5.33
C PHE A 63 1.99 -17.26 -6.06
N ALA A 64 2.27 -17.82 -7.24
CA ALA A 64 1.27 -18.53 -8.04
C ALA A 64 0.56 -19.67 -7.27
N GLY A 65 1.28 -20.38 -6.39
CA GLY A 65 0.72 -21.46 -5.58
C GLY A 65 -0.03 -21.02 -4.32
N LEU A 66 -0.02 -19.73 -3.98
CA LEU A 66 -0.72 -19.19 -2.81
C LEU A 66 -2.18 -18.91 -3.10
N PHE A 67 -2.50 -18.60 -4.34
CA PHE A 67 -3.84 -18.19 -4.77
C PHE A 67 -4.50 -19.32 -5.53
N ALA A 68 -5.51 -19.90 -4.91
CA ALA A 68 -6.37 -20.89 -5.54
C ALA A 68 -7.74 -20.76 -4.89
N LEU A 69 -8.78 -20.89 -5.70
CA LEU A 69 -10.11 -21.02 -5.15
C LEU A 69 -10.19 -22.29 -4.30
N ASP A 70 -10.69 -22.16 -3.08
CA ASP A 70 -10.97 -23.30 -2.23
C ASP A 70 -12.28 -23.98 -2.73
N PRO A 71 -12.24 -25.28 -3.10
CA PRO A 71 -13.40 -25.98 -3.66
C PRO A 71 -14.57 -26.10 -2.68
N ASP A 72 -14.35 -25.90 -1.38
CA ASP A 72 -15.41 -25.91 -0.37
C ASP A 72 -16.35 -24.69 -0.51
N TYR A 73 -15.98 -23.68 -1.30
CA TYR A 73 -16.73 -22.43 -1.48
C TYR A 73 -17.20 -22.25 -2.92
N ARG A 74 -18.45 -21.77 -3.08
CA ARG A 74 -18.96 -21.35 -4.39
C ARG A 74 -18.17 -20.14 -4.88
N SER A 75 -17.71 -20.19 -6.13
CA SER A 75 -17.04 -19.08 -6.81
C SER A 75 -17.84 -18.50 -7.94
N ASN A 76 -17.60 -17.24 -8.24
CA ASN A 76 -17.92 -16.68 -9.54
C ASN A 76 -16.92 -17.20 -10.58
N SER A 77 -17.39 -18.00 -11.54
CA SER A 77 -16.61 -18.41 -12.71
C SER A 77 -16.31 -17.18 -13.58
N GLY A 78 -15.03 -16.81 -13.73
CA GLY A 78 -14.60 -15.64 -14.53
C GLY A 78 -13.58 -14.73 -13.83
N VAL A 79 -13.32 -14.97 -12.54
CA VAL A 79 -12.43 -14.16 -11.72
C VAL A 79 -10.96 -14.36 -12.09
N GLN A 80 -10.20 -13.28 -12.14
CA GLN A 80 -8.74 -13.29 -12.32
C GLN A 80 -8.07 -12.50 -11.20
N ALA A 81 -7.06 -13.09 -10.57
CA ALA A 81 -6.19 -12.41 -9.62
C ALA A 81 -4.75 -12.50 -10.12
N LYS A 82 -4.11 -11.34 -10.32
CA LYS A 82 -2.73 -11.23 -10.74
C LYS A 82 -1.95 -10.48 -9.68
N VAL A 83 -0.85 -11.06 -9.18
CA VAL A 83 0.10 -10.30 -8.35
C VAL A 83 0.79 -9.28 -9.25
N ILE A 84 0.67 -8.01 -8.89
CA ILE A 84 1.23 -6.88 -9.64
C ILE A 84 2.39 -6.22 -8.90
N GLY A 85 2.65 -6.63 -7.66
CA GLY A 85 3.89 -6.27 -6.95
C GLY A 85 3.92 -6.89 -5.56
N ALA A 86 5.09 -7.33 -5.12
CA ALA A 86 5.30 -7.88 -3.79
C ALA A 86 6.64 -7.43 -3.22
N TYR A 87 6.62 -6.94 -1.97
CA TYR A 87 7.77 -6.32 -1.35
C TYR A 87 7.89 -6.78 0.11
N ALA A 88 8.98 -7.45 0.41
CA ALA A 88 9.35 -7.75 1.79
C ALA A 88 9.91 -6.49 2.46
N VAL A 89 9.52 -6.27 3.71
CA VAL A 89 10.01 -5.21 4.58
C VAL A 89 10.98 -5.85 5.58
N ASP A 90 12.23 -5.40 5.57
CA ASP A 90 13.19 -5.77 6.61
C ASP A 90 12.91 -4.92 7.84
N GLU A 91 12.12 -5.47 8.76
CA GLU A 91 11.69 -4.77 9.97
C GLU A 91 12.86 -4.20 10.76
N PRO A 92 12.72 -3.00 11.36
CA PRO A 92 13.75 -2.47 12.24
C PRO A 92 14.11 -3.47 13.35
N LYS A 93 15.40 -3.62 13.61
CA LYS A 93 15.92 -4.61 14.57
C LYS A 93 15.29 -4.43 15.95
N GLY A 94 14.77 -5.51 16.52
CA GLY A 94 14.14 -5.52 17.86
C GLY A 94 12.70 -4.98 17.89
N THR A 95 12.17 -4.56 16.74
CA THR A 95 10.78 -4.12 16.61
C THR A 95 9.91 -5.23 16.05
N LYS A 96 8.59 -5.08 16.19
CA LYS A 96 7.60 -5.96 15.57
C LYS A 96 6.57 -5.11 14.85
N PHE A 97 6.10 -5.60 13.70
CA PHE A 97 4.89 -5.11 13.07
C PHE A 97 3.71 -5.11 14.06
N VAL A 98 2.98 -4.00 14.11
CA VAL A 98 1.77 -3.82 14.93
C VAL A 98 0.54 -3.81 14.05
N GLU A 99 0.50 -2.92 13.06
CA GLU A 99 -0.68 -2.72 12.21
C GLU A 99 -0.34 -2.06 10.87
N ALA A 100 -1.25 -2.21 9.91
CA ALA A 100 -1.20 -1.52 8.63
C ALA A 100 -2.59 -1.04 8.20
N TRP A 101 -2.63 0.10 7.50
CA TRP A 101 -3.87 0.66 6.96
C TRP A 101 -3.62 1.54 5.73
N ALA A 102 -4.64 1.68 4.91
CA ALA A 102 -4.69 2.59 3.77
C ALA A 102 -6.14 3.05 3.56
N ILE A 103 -6.34 4.21 2.93
CA ILE A 103 -7.68 4.69 2.54
C ILE A 103 -8.20 3.90 1.32
N GLY A 104 -7.31 3.51 0.41
CA GLY A 104 -7.59 2.60 -0.72
C GLY A 104 -6.72 1.34 -0.61
N PHE A 105 -6.08 0.92 -1.70
CA PHE A 105 -5.11 -0.19 -1.68
C PHE A 105 -3.66 0.28 -1.42
N LEU A 106 -3.31 1.46 -1.93
CA LEU A 106 -2.06 2.18 -1.69
C LEU A 106 -2.35 3.66 -1.41
N PRO A 107 -1.42 4.40 -0.80
CA PRO A 107 -0.22 3.91 -0.10
C PRO A 107 -0.55 3.25 1.26
N VAL A 108 0.27 2.29 1.69
CA VAL A 108 0.08 1.58 2.97
C VAL A 108 0.87 2.25 4.08
N ASN A 109 0.22 2.59 5.18
CA ASN A 109 0.90 2.98 6.41
C ASN A 109 1.20 1.74 7.23
N LEU A 110 2.42 1.62 7.73
CA LEU A 110 2.91 0.55 8.58
C LEU A 110 3.32 1.14 9.92
N LYS A 111 2.91 0.50 11.02
CA LYS A 111 3.32 0.88 12.38
C LYS A 111 4.03 -0.26 13.07
N PHE A 112 5.09 0.09 13.79
CA PHE A 112 5.93 -0.84 14.53
C PHE A 112 5.85 -0.60 16.04
N SER A 113 6.29 -1.59 16.81
CA SER A 113 6.16 -1.63 18.28
C SER A 113 7.00 -0.58 19.02
N ASP A 114 7.99 0.01 18.36
CA ASP A 114 8.79 1.13 18.88
C ASP A 114 8.11 2.49 18.65
N GLY A 115 6.90 2.49 18.09
CA GLY A 115 6.15 3.71 17.75
C GLY A 115 6.54 4.32 16.41
N SER A 116 7.50 3.74 15.67
CA SER A 116 7.84 4.22 14.33
C SER A 116 6.74 3.88 13.31
N CYS A 117 6.53 4.80 12.38
CA CYS A 117 5.64 4.59 11.24
C CYS A 117 6.34 4.87 9.92
N PHE A 118 5.94 4.09 8.91
CA PHE A 118 6.44 4.23 7.55
C PHE A 118 5.28 4.15 6.56
N ARG A 119 5.38 4.90 5.47
CA ARG A 119 4.41 4.89 4.38
C ARG A 119 5.02 4.19 3.17
N PHE A 120 4.52 3.00 2.86
CA PHE A 120 4.83 2.24 1.66
C PHE A 120 4.11 2.87 0.46
N ARG A 121 4.88 3.21 -0.57
CA ARG A 121 4.39 3.73 -1.85
C ARG A 121 5.03 2.95 -2.98
N ALA A 122 4.29 2.82 -4.08
CA ALA A 122 4.79 2.33 -5.34
C ALA A 122 4.05 3.06 -6.47
N GLU A 123 4.65 3.09 -7.65
CA GLU A 123 4.10 3.66 -8.86
C GLU A 123 3.49 2.54 -9.71
N TYR A 124 2.31 2.78 -10.27
CA TYR A 124 1.64 1.80 -11.12
C TYR A 124 1.97 2.09 -12.59
N THR A 125 2.77 1.23 -13.20
CA THR A 125 3.26 1.35 -14.58
C THR A 125 3.06 0.04 -15.32
N ASP A 126 2.51 0.08 -16.53
CA ASP A 126 2.30 -1.10 -17.40
C ASP A 126 1.64 -2.30 -16.71
N GLY A 127 0.69 -2.03 -15.81
CA GLY A 127 -0.05 -3.06 -15.07
C GLY A 127 0.76 -3.76 -13.97
N MET A 128 1.88 -3.17 -13.54
CA MET A 128 2.73 -3.63 -12.45
C MET A 128 3.06 -2.46 -11.50
N LEU A 129 3.45 -2.79 -10.27
CA LEU A 129 4.02 -1.83 -9.34
C LEU A 129 5.53 -1.74 -9.56
N ALA A 130 6.05 -0.52 -9.58
CA ALA A 130 7.45 -0.21 -9.68
C ALA A 130 7.79 0.96 -8.75
N ASN A 131 9.07 1.30 -8.70
CA ASN A 131 9.63 2.39 -7.90
C ASN A 131 9.18 2.36 -6.43
N ALA A 132 9.08 1.15 -5.86
CA ALA A 132 8.54 0.98 -4.52
C ALA A 132 9.52 1.53 -3.47
N ARG A 133 8.96 2.21 -2.45
CA ARG A 133 9.71 2.88 -1.40
C ARG A 133 8.94 2.91 -0.08
N LEU A 134 9.69 2.92 1.01
CA LEU A 134 9.23 3.33 2.32
C LEU A 134 9.77 4.73 2.59
N ASN A 135 8.95 5.56 3.23
CA ASN A 135 9.37 6.83 3.80
C ASN A 135 8.91 6.86 5.25
N ARG A 136 9.65 7.55 6.12
CA ARG A 136 9.15 7.77 7.48
C ARG A 136 7.86 8.59 7.44
N SER A 137 6.94 8.31 8.35
CA SER A 137 5.70 9.09 8.51
C SER A 137 5.36 9.30 9.98
N ASP A 138 4.59 10.35 10.26
CA ASP A 138 4.29 10.78 11.63
C ASP A 138 3.16 9.99 12.29
N CYS A 139 2.85 8.77 11.83
CA CYS A 139 1.73 7.92 12.26
C CYS A 139 0.31 8.52 12.12
N ASP A 140 0.18 9.83 11.93
CA ASP A 140 -1.07 10.60 11.90
C ASP A 140 -1.89 10.44 10.61
N ALA A 141 -1.51 9.50 9.74
CA ALA A 141 -2.26 9.21 8.53
C ALA A 141 -3.67 8.74 8.91
N ARG A 142 -4.70 9.48 8.49
CA ARG A 142 -6.10 9.20 8.80
C ARG A 142 -6.42 7.73 8.55
N ARG A 143 -6.72 7.02 9.63
CA ARG A 143 -7.21 5.65 9.56
C ARG A 143 -8.67 5.68 9.13
N PRO A 144 -9.07 4.96 8.07
CA PRO A 144 -10.48 4.82 7.77
C PRO A 144 -11.17 4.07 8.92
N PRO A 145 -12.42 4.42 9.26
CA PRO A 145 -13.20 3.61 10.18
C PRO A 145 -13.34 2.19 9.63
N ALA A 146 -13.56 1.21 10.51
CA ALA A 146 -13.87 -0.14 10.07
C ALA A 146 -15.12 -0.08 9.17
N ALA A 147 -15.00 -0.57 7.94
CA ALA A 147 -16.14 -0.67 7.04
C ALA A 147 -17.07 -1.79 7.50
N GLU A 148 -18.37 -1.65 7.22
CA GLU A 148 -19.33 -2.72 7.45
C GLU A 148 -18.90 -3.97 6.69
N THR A 149 -18.88 -5.10 7.37
CA THR A 149 -18.55 -6.39 6.76
C THR A 149 -19.58 -6.74 5.70
N GLY A 150 -19.12 -7.30 4.58
CA GLY A 150 -19.99 -7.84 3.53
C GLY A 150 -20.93 -8.95 4.02
N PRO A 151 -21.67 -9.60 3.12
CA PRO A 151 -22.67 -10.60 3.49
C PRO A 151 -22.07 -11.67 4.41
N PRO A 152 -22.80 -12.10 5.45
CA PRO A 152 -22.26 -13.02 6.45
C PRO A 152 -21.89 -14.36 5.80
N PRO A 153 -20.78 -14.99 6.21
CA PRO A 153 -20.41 -16.31 5.75
C PRO A 153 -21.41 -17.37 6.23
N PRO A 154 -21.43 -18.55 5.59
CA PRO A 154 -22.15 -19.70 6.11
C PRO A 154 -21.74 -20.01 7.56
N ALA A 155 -22.73 -20.14 8.45
CA ALA A 155 -22.51 -20.22 9.90
C ALA A 155 -21.75 -21.50 10.34
N ASP A 156 -21.86 -22.56 9.55
CA ASP A 156 -21.21 -23.85 9.77
C ASP A 156 -19.70 -23.85 9.47
N ARG A 157 -19.18 -22.79 8.85
CA ARG A 157 -17.79 -22.73 8.37
C ARG A 157 -16.81 -22.10 9.35
N GLY A 158 -17.30 -21.50 10.45
CA GLY A 158 -16.44 -20.93 11.49
C GLY A 158 -15.53 -19.80 10.99
N LEU A 159 -15.95 -19.10 9.93
CA LEU A 159 -15.15 -18.03 9.32
C LEU A 159 -15.13 -16.79 10.19
N ARG A 160 -13.94 -16.25 10.40
CA ARG A 160 -13.72 -15.04 11.21
C ARG A 160 -13.47 -13.82 10.31
N PRO A 161 -14.18 -12.70 10.51
CA PRO A 161 -13.87 -11.48 9.76
C PRO A 161 -12.45 -11.01 10.07
N VAL A 162 -11.69 -10.68 9.04
CA VAL A 162 -10.36 -10.08 9.15
C VAL A 162 -10.45 -8.58 8.95
N ALA A 163 -11.05 -8.14 7.84
CA ALA A 163 -11.16 -6.74 7.49
C ALA A 163 -12.21 -6.53 6.40
N THR A 164 -12.60 -5.28 6.20
CA THR A 164 -13.37 -4.83 5.05
C THR A 164 -12.82 -3.51 4.56
N SER A 165 -12.69 -3.36 3.24
CA SER A 165 -12.16 -2.14 2.60
C SER A 165 -12.81 -1.97 1.23
N TRP A 166 -13.38 -0.79 0.95
CA TRP A 166 -14.05 -0.49 -0.33
C TRP A 166 -15.01 -1.60 -0.77
N GLY A 167 -15.84 -2.09 0.17
CA GLY A 167 -16.82 -3.15 -0.06
C GLY A 167 -16.24 -4.58 -0.14
N TYR A 168 -14.93 -4.75 -0.35
CA TYR A 168 -14.32 -6.08 -0.27
C TYR A 168 -14.31 -6.58 1.16
N GLY A 169 -14.65 -7.86 1.35
CA GLY A 169 -14.53 -8.54 2.64
C GLY A 169 -13.38 -9.53 2.63
N ALA A 170 -12.62 -9.59 3.73
CA ALA A 170 -11.60 -10.61 3.96
C ALA A 170 -11.96 -11.44 5.19
N TRP A 171 -11.93 -12.76 5.05
CA TRP A 171 -12.37 -13.72 6.05
C TRP A 171 -11.32 -14.80 6.25
N ALA A 172 -10.95 -15.07 7.49
CA ALA A 172 -10.03 -16.15 7.83
C ALA A 172 -10.80 -17.45 8.03
N ASP A 173 -10.38 -18.49 7.33
CA ASP A 173 -10.70 -19.87 7.62
C ASP A 173 -9.58 -20.44 8.50
N ASP A 174 -9.77 -20.38 9.81
CA ASP A 174 -8.77 -20.84 10.79
C ASP A 174 -8.56 -22.37 10.73
N ARG A 175 -9.48 -23.12 10.08
CA ARG A 175 -9.41 -24.58 9.91
C ARG A 175 -8.44 -24.97 8.80
N THR A 176 -8.42 -24.19 7.71
CA THR A 176 -7.53 -24.44 6.56
C THR A 176 -6.31 -23.51 6.53
N GLY A 177 -6.28 -22.47 7.39
CA GLY A 177 -5.24 -21.44 7.39
C GLY A 177 -5.32 -20.50 6.18
N THR A 178 -6.48 -20.45 5.54
CA THR A 178 -6.72 -19.71 4.29
C THR A 178 -7.44 -18.40 4.59
N THR A 179 -7.18 -17.38 3.78
CA THR A 179 -7.99 -16.17 3.75
C THR A 179 -8.85 -16.16 2.49
N LEU A 180 -10.15 -15.95 2.66
CA LEU A 180 -11.13 -15.81 1.59
C LEU A 180 -11.42 -14.32 1.38
N VAL A 181 -11.54 -13.91 0.11
CA VAL A 181 -11.88 -12.53 -0.27
C VAL A 181 -13.17 -12.51 -1.07
N THR A 182 -14.13 -11.70 -0.64
CA THR A 182 -15.43 -11.49 -1.30
C THR A 182 -15.45 -10.17 -2.04
N ALA A 183 -16.17 -10.14 -3.17
CA ALA A 183 -16.30 -8.97 -4.02
C ALA A 183 -17.18 -7.89 -3.37
N PRO A 184 -17.00 -6.61 -3.71
CA PRO A 184 -17.81 -5.53 -3.18
C PRO A 184 -19.27 -5.62 -3.62
N PHE A 185 -20.16 -5.09 -2.78
CA PHE A 185 -21.60 -4.91 -3.04
C PHE A 185 -22.39 -6.20 -3.33
N ARG A 186 -21.83 -7.37 -3.03
CA ARG A 186 -22.52 -8.65 -3.16
C ARG A 186 -23.54 -8.82 -2.03
N LYS A 187 -24.67 -9.46 -2.37
CA LYS A 187 -25.71 -9.84 -1.41
C LYS A 187 -25.47 -11.22 -0.79
N ASP A 188 -24.65 -12.03 -1.46
CA ASP A 188 -24.34 -13.42 -1.14
C ASP A 188 -22.85 -13.59 -0.80
N PHE A 189 -22.55 -14.50 0.13
CA PHE A 189 -21.17 -14.86 0.44
C PHE A 189 -20.62 -15.76 -0.68
N ALA A 190 -19.90 -15.14 -1.61
CA ALA A 190 -19.22 -15.81 -2.72
C ALA A 190 -17.77 -15.31 -2.81
N PRO A 191 -16.81 -16.00 -2.19
CA PRO A 191 -15.40 -15.68 -2.33
C PRO A 191 -14.96 -15.80 -3.79
N PHE A 192 -14.24 -14.80 -4.27
CA PHE A 192 -13.64 -14.83 -5.61
C PHE A 192 -12.15 -15.23 -5.55
N LEU A 193 -11.52 -15.00 -4.40
CA LEU A 193 -10.13 -15.33 -4.18
C LEU A 193 -10.00 -16.07 -2.85
N SER A 194 -9.19 -17.12 -2.86
CA SER A 194 -8.69 -17.77 -1.65
C SER A 194 -7.17 -17.71 -1.70
N ALA A 195 -6.57 -17.36 -0.56
CA ALA A 195 -5.14 -17.23 -0.38
C ALA A 195 -4.68 -18.08 0.81
N LYS A 196 -3.73 -19.00 0.61
CA LYS A 196 -3.11 -19.80 1.68
C LYS A 196 -2.13 -18.96 2.49
N ILE A 197 -2.64 -17.89 3.08
CA ILE A 197 -1.89 -16.86 3.78
C ILE A 197 -2.74 -16.39 4.97
N LYS A 198 -2.10 -16.30 6.13
CA LYS A 198 -2.67 -15.61 7.29
C LYS A 198 -2.42 -14.12 7.17
N LEU A 199 -3.48 -13.35 6.88
CA LEU A 199 -3.39 -11.90 6.77
C LEU A 199 -3.17 -11.23 8.14
N LEU A 200 -2.35 -10.19 8.12
CA LEU A 200 -2.16 -9.24 9.20
C LEU A 200 -2.94 -7.94 8.95
N ALA A 201 -3.06 -7.54 7.69
CA ALA A 201 -3.92 -6.46 7.25
C ALA A 201 -4.39 -6.68 5.81
N PHE A 202 -5.49 -6.03 5.45
CA PHE A 202 -6.09 -6.07 4.14
C PHE A 202 -6.63 -4.69 3.80
N MET A 203 -6.23 -4.20 2.63
CA MET A 203 -6.65 -2.92 2.10
C MET A 203 -7.03 -3.11 0.65
N ALA A 204 -8.04 -2.40 0.17
CA ALA A 204 -8.55 -2.59 -1.18
C ALA A 204 -9.19 -1.32 -1.70
N MET A 205 -9.31 -1.24 -3.02
CA MET A 205 -10.04 -0.22 -3.74
C MET A 205 -10.66 -0.86 -4.98
N ASN A 206 -11.99 -0.80 -5.11
CA ASN A 206 -12.65 -1.23 -6.34
C ASN A 206 -12.65 -0.07 -7.34
N SER A 207 -12.67 -0.42 -8.62
CA SER A 207 -13.01 0.53 -9.66
C SER A 207 -14.48 0.91 -9.56
N VAL A 208 -14.78 2.16 -9.88
CA VAL A 208 -16.15 2.67 -9.99
C VAL A 208 -16.76 2.37 -11.37
N ASP A 209 -15.92 2.09 -12.37
CA ASP A 209 -16.33 2.00 -13.78
C ASP A 209 -16.35 0.55 -14.32
N ALA A 210 -15.79 -0.41 -13.59
CA ALA A 210 -15.66 -1.79 -14.03
C ALA A 210 -15.56 -2.76 -12.84
N PRO A 211 -15.85 -4.07 -13.03
CA PRO A 211 -15.73 -5.07 -11.97
C PRO A 211 -14.27 -5.51 -11.78
N LEU A 212 -13.42 -4.53 -11.47
CA LEU A 212 -12.00 -4.67 -11.22
C LEU A 212 -11.62 -3.90 -9.97
N GLY A 213 -10.43 -4.17 -9.45
CA GLY A 213 -9.88 -3.41 -8.35
C GLY A 213 -8.50 -3.87 -7.97
N ASN A 214 -7.97 -3.22 -6.94
CA ASN A 214 -6.69 -3.58 -6.36
C ASN A 214 -6.87 -3.97 -4.91
N VAL A 215 -6.16 -5.01 -4.51
CA VAL A 215 -6.15 -5.52 -3.15
C VAL A 215 -4.70 -5.59 -2.69
N THR A 216 -4.39 -4.93 -1.60
CA THR A 216 -3.09 -5.03 -0.93
C THR A 216 -3.24 -5.83 0.36
N MET A 217 -2.49 -6.91 0.44
CA MET A 217 -2.44 -7.84 1.55
C MET A 217 -1.12 -7.65 2.30
N VAL A 218 -1.19 -7.52 3.62
CA VAL A 218 -0.01 -7.53 4.49
C VAL A 218 0.00 -8.84 5.24
N ALA A 219 1.09 -9.60 5.12
CA ALA A 219 1.21 -10.90 5.75
C ALA A 219 2.66 -11.27 6.05
N ARG A 220 2.86 -12.42 6.71
CA ARG A 220 4.16 -13.07 6.82
C ARG A 220 4.30 -14.13 5.72
N ILE A 221 5.22 -13.92 4.78
CA ILE A 221 5.53 -14.91 3.73
C ILE A 221 6.99 -15.34 3.90
N GLY A 222 7.20 -16.63 4.15
CA GLY A 222 8.53 -17.14 4.52
C GLY A 222 9.11 -16.46 5.77
N GLY A 223 8.26 -16.11 6.74
CA GLY A 223 8.64 -15.41 7.97
C GLY A 223 8.83 -13.89 7.85
N LYS A 224 8.89 -13.34 6.63
CA LYS A 224 9.10 -11.90 6.40
C LYS A 224 7.79 -11.13 6.25
N LEU A 225 7.71 -9.94 6.87
CA LEU A 225 6.61 -9.00 6.63
C LEU A 225 6.61 -8.62 5.15
N THR A 226 5.49 -8.81 4.47
CA THR A 226 5.39 -8.61 3.03
C THR A 226 4.13 -7.81 2.70
N ASN A 227 4.29 -6.74 1.92
CA ASN A 227 3.20 -6.04 1.25
C ASN A 227 3.05 -6.61 -0.15
N MET A 228 1.91 -7.23 -0.45
CA MET A 228 1.63 -7.81 -1.75
C MET A 228 0.36 -7.21 -2.31
N THR A 229 0.43 -6.70 -3.54
CA THR A 229 -0.71 -6.10 -4.22
C THR A 229 -1.13 -6.95 -5.40
N LEU A 230 -2.43 -7.18 -5.51
CA LEU A 230 -3.08 -7.88 -6.59
C LEU A 230 -3.93 -6.92 -7.41
N LEU A 231 -3.95 -7.11 -8.72
CA LEU A 231 -5.05 -6.69 -9.58
C LEU A 231 -6.07 -7.83 -9.58
N VAL A 232 -7.32 -7.51 -9.28
CA VAL A 232 -8.43 -8.47 -9.25
C VAL A 232 -9.53 -8.04 -10.22
N ALA A 233 -10.10 -9.00 -10.93
CA ALA A 233 -11.29 -8.84 -11.78
C ALA A 233 -12.31 -9.92 -11.37
N TYR A 234 -13.60 -9.57 -11.27
CA TYR A 234 -14.62 -10.42 -10.64
C TYR A 234 -16.02 -10.33 -11.25
#